data_AF-A0A385YUF7-F1
#
_entry.id   AF-A0A385YUF7-F1
#
_cell.length_a   1.000
_cell.length_b   1.000
_cell.length_c   1.000
_cell.angle_alpha   90.00
_cell.angle_beta   90.00
_cell.angle_gamma   90.00
#
_symmetry.space_group_name_H-M   'P 1'
#
loop_
_entity.id
_entity.type
_entity.pdbx_description
1 polymer ?
#
loop_
_entity_poly.entity_id
_entity_poly.type
_entity_poly.pdbx_seq_one_letter_code
_entity_poly.pdbx_strand_id
1 'polypeptide(L)'
;MMKKVIISGAIVSSLLLAGCTLGNSVEDQVTEVLEATYEKEQGYRDAQEKLAKSESEESALFNEVMALTQEELEAVKEKTSKLQASLKDRTSFMKKENQSMEDAEKELIALQDIVKESKDEAYAADLSALEQAFSERYTLHDEVNTAYSKLLTLTEEMYAMLPDDKTEQATLEEKVKQVNEQNDVVKKAVEAFNASTKEVNTRKEKLYNSLESNK
;
A
#
# COMPACT_ATOMS: atom_id res chain seq x y z
N MET A 1 -11.80 -76.17 -44.56
CA MET A 1 -12.97 -75.28 -44.73
C MET A 1 -12.70 -73.98 -44.03
N MET A 2 -13.11 -72.88 -44.66
CA MET A 2 -12.62 -71.51 -44.44
C MET A 2 -13.23 -70.83 -43.21
N LYS A 3 -12.39 -69.99 -42.59
CA LYS A 3 -12.63 -68.70 -41.91
C LYS A 3 -14.03 -68.44 -41.32
N LYS A 4 -14.05 -68.11 -40.02
CA LYS A 4 -14.61 -66.83 -39.53
C LYS A 4 -13.80 -66.33 -38.33
N VAL A 5 -13.26 -65.12 -38.45
CA VAL A 5 -12.69 -64.29 -37.37
C VAL A 5 -13.74 -63.24 -37.06
N ILE A 6 -14.17 -63.12 -35.79
CA ILE A 6 -14.88 -61.96 -35.22
C ILE A 6 -14.47 -61.92 -33.73
N ILE A 7 -13.41 -61.18 -33.37
CA ILE A 7 -13.41 -59.81 -32.82
C ILE A 7 -14.01 -59.71 -31.40
N SER A 8 -13.09 -59.54 -30.44
CA SER A 8 -13.06 -58.74 -29.19
C SER A 8 -14.34 -58.25 -28.50
N GLY A 9 -14.29 -58.26 -27.17
CA GLY A 9 -15.11 -57.41 -26.32
C GLY A 9 -14.86 -57.58 -24.82
N ALA A 10 -13.66 -57.21 -24.33
CA ALA A 10 -13.47 -56.96 -22.90
C ALA A 10 -14.16 -55.62 -22.57
N ILE A 11 -15.28 -55.67 -21.85
CA ILE A 11 -15.90 -54.47 -21.27
C ILE A 11 -15.05 -54.09 -20.06
N VAL A 12 -14.02 -53.28 -20.29
CA VAL A 12 -13.41 -52.46 -19.25
C VAL A 12 -14.41 -51.36 -18.96
N SER A 13 -15.12 -51.47 -17.83
CA SER A 13 -15.88 -50.36 -17.27
C SER A 13 -14.88 -49.30 -16.83
N SER A 14 -14.54 -48.40 -17.76
CA SER A 14 -13.86 -47.16 -17.46
C SER A 14 -14.74 -46.35 -16.51
N LEU A 15 -14.29 -46.25 -15.26
CA LEU A 15 -14.68 -45.20 -14.34
C LEU A 15 -14.48 -43.86 -15.05
N LEU A 16 -15.54 -43.28 -15.59
CA LEU A 16 -15.58 -41.86 -15.92
C LEU A 16 -15.76 -41.09 -14.61
N LEU A 17 -14.68 -41.03 -13.82
CA LEU A 17 -14.48 -39.93 -12.89
C LEU A 17 -14.10 -38.71 -13.75
N ALA A 18 -15.09 -38.13 -14.43
CA ALA A 18 -15.00 -36.77 -14.92
C ALA A 18 -15.13 -35.83 -13.71
N GLY A 19 -14.07 -35.77 -12.92
CA GLY A 19 -13.97 -35.00 -11.70
C GLY A 19 -12.61 -34.35 -11.57
N CYS A 20 -12.13 -33.73 -12.66
CA CYS A 20 -11.06 -32.74 -12.64
C CYS A 20 -11.40 -31.72 -13.73
N THR A 21 -12.03 -30.61 -13.38
CA THR A 21 -11.93 -29.39 -14.19
C THR A 21 -10.45 -29.01 -14.18
N LEU A 22 -9.77 -29.24 -15.30
CA LEU A 22 -8.39 -28.80 -15.53
C LEU A 22 -8.42 -27.27 -15.74
N GLY A 23 -8.28 -26.54 -14.64
CA GLY A 23 -8.18 -25.08 -14.56
C GLY A 23 -8.56 -24.61 -13.15
N ASN A 24 -7.80 -23.65 -12.60
CA ASN A 24 -8.20 -22.98 -11.35
C ASN A 24 -9.60 -22.36 -11.55
N SER A 25 -10.47 -22.52 -10.56
CA SER A 25 -11.78 -21.87 -10.59
C SER A 25 -11.61 -20.35 -10.66
N VAL A 26 -12.64 -19.62 -11.11
CA VAL A 26 -12.60 -18.15 -11.14
C VAL A 26 -12.33 -17.60 -9.73
N GLU A 27 -12.86 -18.28 -8.73
CA GLU A 27 -12.70 -18.04 -7.30
C GLU A 27 -11.25 -18.24 -6.82
N ASP A 28 -10.60 -19.31 -7.28
CA ASP A 28 -9.18 -19.57 -6.95
C ASP A 28 -8.29 -18.49 -7.58
N GLN A 29 -8.57 -18.08 -8.81
CA GLN A 29 -7.82 -17.03 -9.50
C GLN A 29 -7.92 -15.69 -8.79
N VAL A 30 -9.13 -15.31 -8.34
CA VAL A 30 -9.34 -14.10 -7.53
C VAL A 30 -8.54 -14.17 -6.23
N THR A 31 -8.57 -15.31 -5.55
CA THR A 31 -7.83 -15.51 -4.30
C THR A 31 -6.33 -15.35 -4.52
N GLU A 32 -5.78 -15.98 -5.56
CA GLU A 32 -4.37 -15.88 -5.95
C GLU A 32 -3.95 -14.43 -6.22
N VAL A 33 -4.77 -13.67 -6.96
CA VAL A 33 -4.50 -12.25 -7.21
C VAL A 33 -4.51 -11.43 -5.91
N LEU A 34 -5.50 -11.63 -5.03
CA LEU A 34 -5.59 -10.88 -3.77
C LEU A 34 -4.45 -11.22 -2.80
N GLU A 35 -4.00 -12.48 -2.77
CA GLU A 35 -2.82 -12.90 -2.01
C GLU A 35 -1.55 -12.30 -2.59
N ALA A 36 -1.38 -12.34 -3.91
CA ALA A 36 -0.24 -11.72 -4.59
C ALA A 36 -0.17 -10.21 -4.33
N THR A 37 -1.29 -9.50 -4.46
CA THR A 37 -1.39 -8.08 -4.10
C THR A 37 -0.98 -7.84 -2.64
N TYR A 38 -1.49 -8.66 -1.70
CA TYR A 38 -1.13 -8.54 -0.29
C TYR A 38 0.37 -8.74 -0.05
N GLU A 39 0.99 -9.75 -0.68
CA GLU A 39 2.43 -9.98 -0.56
C GLU A 39 3.25 -8.84 -1.17
N LYS A 40 2.84 -8.29 -2.32
CA LYS A 40 3.51 -7.12 -2.93
C LYS A 40 3.46 -5.89 -2.05
N GLU A 41 2.38 -5.69 -1.28
CA GLU A 41 2.24 -4.59 -0.32
C GLU A 41 3.08 -4.77 0.98
N GLN A 42 3.88 -5.84 1.11
CA GLN A 42 4.71 -6.01 2.31
C GLN A 42 5.63 -4.81 2.57
N GLY A 43 6.21 -4.23 1.51
CA GLY A 43 7.07 -3.05 1.62
C GLY A 43 6.36 -1.84 2.25
N TYR A 44 5.09 -1.64 1.91
CA TYR A 44 4.22 -0.62 2.49
C TYR A 44 4.01 -0.88 3.98
N ARG A 45 3.59 -2.10 4.35
CA ARG A 45 3.34 -2.45 5.77
C ARG A 45 4.58 -2.31 6.63
N ASP A 46 5.74 -2.77 6.14
CA ASP A 46 7.02 -2.68 6.84
C ASP A 46 7.53 -1.23 6.96
N ALA A 47 7.22 -0.37 5.98
CA ALA A 47 7.61 1.03 5.99
C ALA A 47 6.79 1.82 7.02
N GLN A 48 5.49 1.57 7.14
CA GLN A 48 4.61 2.28 8.08
C GLN A 48 5.08 2.17 9.54
N GLU A 49 5.52 0.99 9.99
CA GLU A 49 6.06 0.82 11.34
C GLU A 49 7.35 1.63 11.55
N LYS A 50 8.24 1.64 10.55
CA LYS A 50 9.51 2.38 10.59
C LYS A 50 9.28 3.88 10.56
N LEU A 51 8.34 4.35 9.74
CA LEU A 51 7.94 5.75 9.67
C LEU A 51 7.42 6.21 11.03
N ALA A 52 6.43 5.53 11.60
CA ALA A 52 5.84 5.88 12.90
C ALA A 52 6.89 5.94 14.02
N LYS A 53 7.81 4.97 14.07
CA LYS A 53 8.91 4.96 15.03
C LYS A 53 9.85 6.16 14.81
N SER A 54 10.30 6.38 13.57
CA SER A 54 11.22 7.48 13.25
C SER A 54 10.60 8.86 13.52
N GLU A 55 9.30 9.04 13.28
CA GLU A 55 8.58 10.27 13.59
C GLU A 55 8.52 10.54 15.09
N SER A 56 8.29 9.50 15.90
CA SER A 56 8.28 9.63 17.35
C SER A 56 9.67 10.00 17.89
N GLU A 57 10.72 9.38 17.36
CA GLU A 57 12.12 9.67 17.73
C GLU A 57 12.54 11.08 17.28
N GLU A 58 12.16 11.48 16.07
CA GLU A 58 12.40 12.82 15.52
C GLU A 58 11.68 13.90 16.34
N SER A 59 10.43 13.67 16.73
CA SER A 59 9.66 14.61 17.57
C SER A 59 10.32 14.81 18.94
N ALA A 60 10.79 13.74 19.57
CA ALA A 60 11.51 13.82 20.84
C ALA A 60 12.81 14.63 20.68
N LEU A 61 13.60 14.32 19.65
CA LEU A 61 14.85 15.03 19.37
C LEU A 61 14.61 16.51 19.02
N PHE A 62 13.54 16.82 18.30
CA PHE A 62 13.16 18.19 17.97
C PHE A 62 12.85 19.01 19.23
N ASN A 63 12.12 18.42 20.18
CA ASN A 63 11.85 19.06 21.47
C ASN A 63 13.14 19.33 22.26
N GLU A 64 14.12 18.42 22.19
CA GLU A 64 15.44 18.65 22.78
C GLU A 64 16.16 19.83 22.12
N VAL A 65 16.12 19.96 20.79
CA VAL A 65 16.70 21.11 20.09
C VAL A 65 16.05 22.42 20.51
N MET A 66 14.72 22.42 20.68
CA MET A 66 13.97 23.62 21.08
C MET A 66 14.17 24.03 22.55
N ALA A 67 14.71 23.13 23.38
CA ALA A 67 15.11 23.46 24.74
C ALA A 67 16.51 24.08 24.84
N LEU A 68 17.32 24.01 23.77
CA LEU A 68 18.67 24.57 23.74
C LEU A 68 18.67 26.08 23.54
N THR A 69 19.72 26.71 24.06
CA THR A 69 19.97 28.16 23.94
C THR A 69 21.00 28.46 22.84
N GLN A 70 21.13 29.74 22.45
CA GLN A 70 22.16 30.17 21.48
C GLN A 70 23.60 29.90 21.95
N GLU A 71 23.84 29.82 23.26
CA GLU A 71 25.15 29.47 23.83
C GLU A 71 25.53 28.00 23.56
N GLU A 72 24.55 27.18 23.17
CA GLU A 72 24.68 25.74 22.91
C GLU A 72 24.65 25.44 21.40
N LEU A 73 25.10 26.38 20.56
CA LEU A 73 25.05 26.28 19.10
C LEU A 73 25.67 24.97 18.54
N GLU A 74 26.74 24.46 19.13
CA GLU A 74 27.34 23.19 18.69
C GLU A 74 26.43 21.99 18.98
N ALA A 75 25.69 21.99 20.10
CA ALA A 75 24.68 20.98 20.40
C ALA A 75 23.48 21.10 19.46
N VAL A 76 23.07 22.32 19.11
CA VAL A 76 22.03 22.57 18.09
C VAL A 76 22.46 21.97 16.75
N LYS A 77 23.68 22.25 16.28
CA LYS A 77 24.21 21.69 15.02
C LYS A 77 24.23 20.15 15.03
N GLU A 78 24.73 19.55 16.10
CA GLU A 78 24.80 18.09 16.22
C GLU A 78 23.40 17.45 16.16
N LYS A 79 22.45 17.96 16.96
CA LYS A 79 21.09 17.41 17.01
C LYS A 79 20.31 17.67 15.73
N THR A 80 20.46 18.85 15.13
CA THR A 80 19.87 19.15 13.81
C THR A 80 20.41 18.22 12.72
N SER A 81 21.70 17.86 12.76
CA SER A 81 22.26 16.88 11.82
C SER A 81 21.60 15.51 11.97
N LYS A 82 21.27 15.09 13.20
CA LYS A 82 20.52 13.86 13.47
C LYS A 82 19.07 13.95 12.99
N LEU A 83 18.41 15.10 13.16
CA LEU A 83 17.08 15.35 12.61
C LEU A 83 17.07 15.25 11.07
N GLN A 84 18.07 15.84 10.39
CA GLN A 84 18.23 15.71 8.94
C GLN A 84 18.51 14.27 8.49
N ALA A 85 19.24 13.49 9.30
CA ALA A 85 19.42 12.06 9.02
C ALA A 85 18.11 11.28 9.12
N SER A 86 17.28 11.56 10.14
CA SER A 86 15.93 11.00 10.27
C SER A 86 15.06 11.28 9.03
N LEU A 87 15.06 12.51 8.51
CA LEU A 87 14.31 12.86 7.29
C LEU A 87 14.78 12.07 6.06
N LYS A 88 16.09 11.80 5.93
CA LYS A 88 16.63 10.99 4.84
C LYS A 88 16.18 9.53 4.94
N ASP A 89 16.18 8.98 6.14
CA ASP A 89 15.68 7.62 6.39
C ASP A 89 14.19 7.51 6.08
N ARG A 90 13.38 8.47 6.55
CA ARG A 90 11.94 8.57 6.22
C ARG A 90 11.69 8.67 4.72
N THR A 91 12.48 9.48 4.01
CA THR A 91 12.43 9.55 2.54
C THR A 91 12.71 8.19 1.89
N SER A 92 13.69 7.44 2.41
CA SER A 92 14.01 6.10 1.92
C SER A 92 12.89 5.10 2.18
N PHE A 93 12.25 5.16 3.35
CA PHE A 93 11.09 4.32 3.68
C PHE A 93 9.91 4.62 2.77
N MET A 94 9.57 5.90 2.57
CA MET A 94 8.51 6.33 1.64
C MET A 94 8.75 5.84 0.21
N LYS A 95 10.01 5.85 -0.26
CA LYS A 95 10.33 5.31 -1.59
C LYS A 95 10.07 3.80 -1.70
N LYS A 96 10.43 3.04 -0.68
CA LYS A 96 10.19 1.57 -0.65
C LYS A 96 8.70 1.26 -0.59
N GLU A 97 7.98 2.03 0.24
CA GLU A 97 6.53 1.98 0.33
C GLU A 97 5.89 2.24 -1.05
N ASN A 98 6.21 3.36 -1.69
CA ASN A 98 5.64 3.74 -2.99
C ASN A 98 5.89 2.68 -4.05
N GLN A 99 7.12 2.17 -4.12
CA GLN A 99 7.46 1.10 -5.07
C GLN A 99 6.63 -0.17 -4.82
N SER A 100 6.42 -0.55 -3.55
CA SER A 100 5.63 -1.73 -3.22
C SER A 100 4.15 -1.57 -3.57
N MET A 101 3.61 -0.36 -3.43
CA MET A 101 2.22 -0.03 -3.80
C MET A 101 2.04 -0.02 -5.31
N GLU A 102 2.97 0.58 -6.06
CA GLU A 102 2.98 0.53 -7.54
C GLU A 102 3.09 -0.90 -8.07
N ASP A 103 3.88 -1.76 -7.43
CA ASP A 103 4.02 -3.16 -7.82
C ASP A 103 2.76 -3.98 -7.48
N ALA A 104 2.10 -3.68 -6.36
CA ALA A 104 0.85 -4.32 -5.97
C ALA A 104 -0.33 -3.92 -6.86
N GLU A 105 -0.39 -2.66 -7.30
CA GLU A 105 -1.42 -2.17 -8.23
C GLU A 105 -1.41 -2.93 -9.56
N LYS A 106 -0.21 -3.29 -10.07
CA LYS A 106 -0.07 -4.05 -11.33
C LYS A 106 -0.70 -5.43 -11.27
N GLU A 107 -0.71 -6.07 -10.10
CA GLU A 107 -1.32 -7.40 -9.92
C GLU A 107 -2.84 -7.34 -10.16
N LEU A 108 -3.47 -6.19 -9.89
CA LEU A 108 -4.92 -6.04 -10.03
C LEU A 108 -5.40 -5.95 -11.48
N ILE A 109 -4.49 -5.73 -12.44
CA ILE A 109 -4.82 -5.83 -13.87
C ILE A 109 -5.41 -7.22 -14.18
N ALA A 110 -4.93 -8.26 -13.49
CA ALA A 110 -5.45 -9.62 -13.65
C ALA A 110 -6.94 -9.74 -13.24
N LEU A 111 -7.44 -8.91 -12.31
CA LEU A 111 -8.87 -8.92 -11.94
C LEU A 111 -9.76 -8.53 -13.13
N GLN A 112 -9.29 -7.65 -14.03
CA GLN A 112 -10.06 -7.23 -15.20
C GLN A 112 -10.34 -8.38 -16.15
N ASP A 113 -9.37 -9.28 -16.31
CA ASP A 113 -9.53 -10.45 -17.18
C ASP A 113 -10.43 -11.49 -16.51
N ILE A 114 -10.29 -11.69 -15.20
CA ILE A 114 -11.16 -12.59 -14.43
C ILE A 114 -12.63 -12.12 -14.47
N VAL A 115 -12.89 -10.81 -14.38
CA VAL A 115 -14.25 -10.25 -14.51
C VAL A 115 -14.89 -10.62 -15.85
N LYS A 116 -14.13 -10.61 -16.95
CA LYS A 116 -14.63 -10.97 -18.29
C LYS A 116 -14.92 -12.46 -18.43
N GLU A 117 -14.21 -13.30 -17.69
CA GLU A 117 -14.37 -14.76 -17.70
C GLU A 117 -15.51 -15.25 -16.81
N SER A 118 -15.91 -14.45 -15.81
CA SER A 118 -17.02 -14.78 -14.92
C SER A 118 -18.35 -14.91 -15.66
N LYS A 119 -19.03 -16.04 -15.47
CA LYS A 119 -20.37 -16.30 -16.04
C LYS A 119 -21.50 -15.83 -15.13
N ASP A 120 -21.21 -15.58 -13.85
CA ASP A 120 -22.16 -15.04 -12.89
C ASP A 120 -22.06 -13.50 -12.93
N GLU A 121 -23.13 -12.85 -13.39
CA GLU A 121 -23.20 -11.39 -13.53
C GLU A 121 -23.14 -10.68 -12.17
N ALA A 122 -23.69 -11.27 -11.10
CA ALA A 122 -23.65 -10.68 -9.77
C ALA A 122 -22.23 -10.76 -9.20
N TYR A 123 -21.57 -11.91 -9.38
CA TYR A 123 -20.18 -12.08 -8.97
C TYR A 123 -19.22 -11.18 -9.76
N ALA A 124 -19.43 -11.05 -11.07
CA ALA A 124 -18.66 -10.14 -11.93
C ALA A 124 -18.81 -8.67 -11.50
N ALA A 125 -20.04 -8.26 -11.12
CA ALA A 125 -20.30 -6.92 -10.61
C ALA A 125 -19.58 -6.65 -9.26
N ASP A 126 -19.58 -7.62 -8.36
CA ASP A 126 -18.88 -7.50 -7.07
C ASP A 126 -17.35 -7.45 -7.26
N LEU A 127 -16.79 -8.23 -8.18
CA LEU A 127 -15.38 -8.16 -8.56
C LEU A 127 -14.98 -6.81 -9.16
N SER A 128 -15.77 -6.30 -10.11
CA SER A 128 -15.51 -5.00 -10.72
C SER A 128 -15.56 -3.88 -9.68
N ALA A 129 -16.48 -3.98 -8.71
CA ALA A 129 -16.57 -2.99 -7.65
C ALA A 129 -15.42 -3.11 -6.62
N LEU A 130 -14.85 -4.29 -6.41
CA LEU A 130 -13.62 -4.49 -5.64
C LEU A 130 -12.41 -3.90 -6.36
N GLU A 131 -12.27 -4.14 -7.67
CA GLU A 131 -11.22 -3.56 -8.51
C GLU A 131 -11.23 -2.03 -8.44
N GLN A 132 -12.42 -1.42 -8.58
CA GLN A 132 -12.58 0.02 -8.49
C GLN A 132 -12.16 0.57 -7.12
N ALA A 133 -12.53 -0.11 -6.03
CA ALA A 133 -12.14 0.32 -4.68
C ALA A 133 -10.63 0.24 -4.46
N PHE A 134 -9.96 -0.78 -5.02
CA PHE A 134 -8.50 -0.83 -4.99
C PHE A 134 -7.87 0.30 -5.81
N SER A 135 -8.35 0.57 -7.01
CA SER A 135 -7.84 1.66 -7.85
C SER A 135 -7.96 3.03 -7.16
N GLU A 136 -9.08 3.28 -6.49
CA GLU A 136 -9.26 4.47 -5.65
C GLU A 136 -8.26 4.49 -4.48
N ARG A 137 -8.02 3.35 -3.84
CA ARG A 137 -7.05 3.24 -2.75
C ARG A 137 -5.63 3.59 -3.20
N TYR A 138 -5.18 3.10 -4.35
CA TYR A 138 -3.85 3.44 -4.87
C TYR A 138 -3.75 4.91 -5.28
N THR A 139 -4.79 5.46 -5.91
CA THR A 139 -4.86 6.90 -6.22
C THR A 139 -4.73 7.74 -4.95
N LEU A 140 -5.43 7.38 -3.87
CA LEU A 140 -5.33 8.09 -2.60
C LEU A 140 -3.99 7.85 -1.90
N HIS A 141 -3.32 6.73 -2.14
CA HIS A 141 -1.95 6.50 -1.68
C HIS A 141 -0.96 7.46 -2.36
N ASP A 142 -1.09 7.68 -3.67
CA ASP A 142 -0.27 8.65 -4.39
C ASP A 142 -0.44 10.09 -3.84
N GLU A 143 -1.66 10.44 -3.42
CA GLU A 143 -1.93 11.71 -2.74
C GLU A 143 -1.21 11.79 -1.37
N VAL A 144 -1.22 10.70 -0.60
CA VAL A 144 -0.45 10.59 0.66
C VAL A 144 1.04 10.78 0.37
N ASN A 145 1.59 10.05 -0.61
CA ASN A 145 3.02 10.12 -0.95
C ASN A 145 3.43 11.53 -1.39
N THR A 146 2.59 12.19 -2.20
CA THR A 146 2.81 13.57 -2.65
C THR A 146 2.79 14.56 -1.47
N ALA A 147 1.76 14.49 -0.63
CA ALA A 147 1.60 15.36 0.51
C ALA A 147 2.74 15.18 1.54
N TYR A 148 3.13 13.94 1.80
CA TYR A 148 4.16 13.59 2.75
C TYR A 148 5.56 13.97 2.25
N SER A 149 5.85 13.75 0.96
CA SER A 149 7.11 14.19 0.35
C SER A 149 7.30 15.70 0.47
N LYS A 150 6.23 16.48 0.25
CA LYS A 150 6.26 17.93 0.44
C LYS A 150 6.48 18.32 1.91
N LEU A 151 5.90 17.59 2.86
CA LEU A 151 6.15 17.80 4.28
C LEU A 151 7.62 17.57 4.63
N LEU A 152 8.23 16.49 4.14
CA LEU A 152 9.65 16.20 4.36
C LEU A 152 10.55 17.32 3.83
N THR A 153 10.27 17.85 2.62
CA THR A 153 11.02 18.98 2.06
C THR A 153 10.91 20.24 2.92
N LEU A 154 9.68 20.64 3.32
CA LEU A 154 9.48 21.81 4.16
C LEU A 154 10.17 21.66 5.53
N THR A 155 10.15 20.44 6.09
CA THR A 155 10.79 20.14 7.38
C THR A 155 12.31 20.15 7.25
N GLU A 156 12.88 19.67 6.15
CA GLU A 156 14.31 19.74 5.87
C GLU A 156 14.78 21.20 5.78
N GLU A 157 14.04 22.05 5.07
CA GLU A 157 14.30 23.50 5.01
C GLU A 157 14.23 24.14 6.39
N MET A 158 13.22 23.80 7.19
CA MET A 158 13.08 24.30 8.57
C MET A 158 14.28 23.90 9.44
N TYR A 159 14.71 22.64 9.38
CA TYR A 159 15.85 22.16 10.15
C TYR A 159 17.16 22.83 9.72
N ALA A 160 17.34 23.11 8.42
CA ALA A 160 18.51 23.84 7.94
C ALA A 160 18.59 25.27 8.49
N MET A 161 17.46 25.89 8.86
CA MET A 161 17.42 27.24 9.45
C MET A 161 17.83 27.26 10.93
N LEU A 162 17.65 26.16 11.67
CA LEU A 162 17.87 26.13 13.13
C LEU A 162 19.30 26.49 13.58
N PRO A 163 20.38 25.98 12.95
CA PRO A 163 21.75 26.32 13.35
C PRO A 163 22.31 27.56 12.62
N ASP A 164 21.54 28.19 11.72
CA ASP A 164 21.98 29.36 10.95
C ASP A 164 21.73 30.65 11.75
N ASP A 165 22.81 31.29 12.18
CA ASP A 165 22.79 32.53 12.99
C ASP A 165 22.24 33.74 12.23
N LYS A 166 22.07 33.63 10.90
CA LYS A 166 21.47 34.65 10.05
C LYS A 166 19.98 34.47 9.83
N THR A 167 19.40 33.35 10.28
CA THR A 167 17.96 33.13 10.16
C THR A 167 17.21 34.17 10.97
N GLU A 168 16.40 34.98 10.29
CA GLU A 168 15.49 35.90 10.96
C GLU A 168 14.33 35.13 11.62
N GLN A 169 13.98 35.51 12.85
CA GLN A 169 12.89 34.86 13.60
C GLN A 169 11.59 34.80 12.80
N ALA A 170 11.21 35.89 12.13
CA ALA A 170 10.00 35.94 11.30
C ALA A 170 10.02 34.94 10.13
N THR A 171 11.21 34.68 9.56
CA THR A 171 11.37 33.68 8.49
C THR A 171 11.19 32.26 9.02
N LEU A 172 11.74 31.97 10.20
CA LEU A 172 11.55 30.68 10.87
C LEU A 172 10.08 30.45 11.25
N GLU A 173 9.41 31.46 11.80
CA GLU A 173 7.98 31.39 12.17
C GLU A 173 7.08 31.10 10.95
N GLU A 174 7.34 31.75 9.82
CA GLU A 174 6.62 31.46 8.58
C GLU A 174 6.89 30.05 8.08
N LYS A 175 8.14 29.57 8.17
CA LYS A 175 8.47 28.18 7.80
C LYS A 175 7.76 27.16 8.70
N VAL A 176 7.70 27.40 10.02
CA VAL A 176 6.93 26.58 10.97
C VAL A 176 5.45 26.54 10.60
N LYS A 177 4.87 27.68 10.22
CA LYS A 177 3.48 27.75 9.77
C LYS A 177 3.25 26.87 8.53
N GLN A 178 4.14 26.93 7.54
CA GLN A 178 4.07 26.09 6.33
C GLN A 178 4.17 24.60 6.65
N VAL A 179 5.07 24.21 7.55
CA VAL A 179 5.19 22.81 8.01
C VAL A 179 3.89 22.35 8.68
N ASN A 180 3.31 23.16 9.56
CA ASN A 180 2.06 22.84 10.26
C ASN A 180 0.87 22.72 9.29
N GLU A 181 0.75 23.65 8.33
CA GLU A 181 -0.28 23.58 7.30
C GLU A 181 -0.13 22.32 6.44
N GLN A 182 1.10 21.94 6.10
CA GLN A 182 1.34 20.73 5.32
C GLN A 182 1.09 19.45 6.14
N ASN A 183 1.33 19.45 7.46
CA ASN A 183 0.93 18.36 8.35
C ASN A 183 -0.58 18.11 8.31
N ASP A 184 -1.39 19.17 8.32
CA ASP A 184 -2.85 19.05 8.21
C ASP A 184 -3.29 18.46 6.85
N VAL A 185 -2.56 18.77 5.77
CA VAL A 185 -2.80 18.16 4.45
C VAL A 185 -2.47 16.67 4.46
N VAL A 186 -1.31 16.28 5.01
CA VAL A 186 -0.92 14.87 5.16
C VAL A 186 -1.97 14.10 5.96
N LYS A 187 -2.42 14.64 7.09
CA LYS A 187 -3.43 14.02 7.94
C LYS A 187 -4.73 13.73 7.17
N LYS A 188 -5.22 14.70 6.40
CA LYS A 188 -6.45 14.53 5.59
C LYS A 188 -6.27 13.49 4.49
N ALA A 189 -5.12 13.48 3.80
CA ALA A 189 -4.82 12.47 2.79
C ALA A 189 -4.78 11.06 3.40
N VAL A 190 -4.14 10.89 4.56
CA VAL A 190 -4.09 9.62 5.30
C VAL A 190 -5.48 9.19 5.77
N GLU A 191 -6.33 10.11 6.25
CA GLU A 191 -7.71 9.81 6.61
C GLU A 191 -8.52 9.28 5.42
N ALA A 192 -8.38 9.90 4.24
CA ALA A 192 -9.03 9.46 3.01
C ALA A 192 -8.53 8.07 2.55
N PHE A 193 -7.21 7.88 2.52
CA PHE A 193 -6.59 6.59 2.18
C PHE A 193 -7.03 5.46 3.15
N ASN A 194 -7.12 5.74 4.44
CA ASN A 194 -7.59 4.79 5.45
C ASN A 194 -9.07 4.44 5.26
N ALA A 195 -9.91 5.42 4.88
CA ALA A 195 -11.31 5.16 4.56
C ALA A 195 -11.44 4.24 3.33
N SER A 196 -10.67 4.50 2.28
CA SER A 196 -10.63 3.65 1.08
C SER A 196 -10.11 2.24 1.39
N THR A 197 -9.10 2.12 2.25
CA THR A 197 -8.60 0.81 2.71
C THR A 197 -9.68 -0.01 3.45
N LYS A 198 -10.54 0.64 4.26
CA LYS A 198 -11.69 -0.03 4.88
C LYS A 198 -12.74 -0.47 3.87
N GLU A 199 -12.95 0.33 2.82
CA GLU A 199 -13.87 -0.02 1.74
C GLU A 199 -13.39 -1.25 0.96
N VAL A 200 -12.11 -1.32 0.62
CA VAL A 200 -11.48 -2.52 0.03
C VAL A 200 -11.72 -3.74 0.91
N ASN A 201 -11.45 -3.63 2.23
CA ASN A 201 -11.66 -4.75 3.15
C ASN A 201 -13.12 -5.20 3.20
N THR A 202 -14.06 -4.26 3.25
CA THR A 202 -15.50 -4.54 3.24
C THR A 202 -15.92 -5.30 1.98
N ARG A 203 -15.38 -4.90 0.83
CA ARG A 203 -15.67 -5.56 -0.46
C ARG A 203 -15.04 -6.93 -0.57
N LYS A 204 -13.80 -7.11 -0.08
CA LYS A 204 -13.16 -8.42 0.02
C LYS A 204 -13.99 -9.38 0.86
N GLU A 205 -14.45 -8.94 2.03
CA GLU A 205 -15.31 -9.75 2.92
C GLU A 205 -16.62 -10.13 2.23
N LYS A 206 -17.29 -9.18 1.56
CA LYS A 206 -18.52 -9.45 0.80
C LYS A 206 -18.28 -10.52 -0.28
N LEU A 207 -17.18 -10.39 -1.02
CA LEU A 207 -16.81 -11.33 -2.07
C LEU A 207 -16.56 -12.73 -1.51
N TYR A 208 -15.79 -12.88 -0.43
CA TYR A 208 -15.57 -14.20 0.18
C TYR A 208 -16.86 -14.82 0.73
N ASN A 209 -17.75 -14.02 1.32
CA ASN A 209 -19.03 -14.52 1.84
C ASN A 209 -19.98 -15.02 0.72
N SER A 210 -19.94 -14.41 -0.47
CA SER A 210 -20.74 -14.89 -1.60
C SER A 210 -20.22 -16.22 -2.14
N LEU A 211 -18.91 -16.47 -2.05
CA LEU A 211 -18.30 -17.76 -2.41
C LEU A 211 -18.69 -18.88 -1.45
N GLU A 212 -18.76 -18.61 -0.15
CA GLU A 212 -19.17 -19.62 0.84
C GLU A 212 -20.67 -19.96 0.74
N SER A 213 -21.51 -18.98 0.40
CA SER A 213 -22.96 -19.17 0.29
C SER A 213 -23.40 -19.94 -0.97
N ASN A 214 -22.50 -20.07 -1.96
CA ASN A 214 -22.73 -20.76 -3.23
C ASN A 214 -22.13 -22.19 -3.27
N LYS A 215 -21.50 -22.66 -2.19
CA LYS A 215 -21.02 -24.04 -2.01
C LYS A 215 -22.09 -24.94 -1.39
#